data_AF-A0A8B9YA50-F1
#
_entry.id   AF-A0A8B9YA50-F1
#
_cell.length_a   1.000
_cell.length_b   1.000
_cell.length_c   1.000
_cell.angle_alpha   90.00
_cell.angle_beta   90.00
_cell.angle_gamma   90.00
#
_symmetry.space_group_name_H-M   'P 1'
#
loop_
_entity.id
_entity.type
_entity.pdbx_description
1 polymer ?
#
loop_
_entity_poly.entity_id
_entity_poly.type
_entity_poly.pdbx_seq_one_letter_code
_entity_poly.pdbx_strand_id
1 'polypeptide(L)'
;MQDHQHVPIDIQTSKLLDWLVDRRHCNLKWQSLVLTIREKINAAIQDMPESQEIAQLLSGSYIHYFHCLRIVELLKGTEASTKNIFGRYSSQRMKDWQEIVALYEKDNTYLVELSSLLVRNVNYEIPSLKKQITKCQQLQQEYSRKEEEGQAGAAEMKEQFYHSCKQYGITGDNVRRELLALVKDLPSQLAEIGAAAQTLGEAIDLYQACVGFVCESPTEQVEEDAIDWGDFGVEVASEGADSGISAQTAGIDWDISLESDSKEAGGDEIDWGDDATALQITVLEAGTQAPEGVARGPDALTLLEYPETRNQFIDELMELEIFLSQRAVEMSEEADILSVSQFQLAPAILQGQTKAKMVAMVSALQDLIGRLTSLRMRHLFMILASPRYVDRVTELLQQKLKQSQLLALKKELMVQKQQEALQEQAVLEPKLDLLLEKTKELQKLIEADISKRYNGRPVNLMGTSL
;
A
#
# COMPACT_ATOMS: atom_id res chain seq x y z
N MET A 1 76.50 5.40 15.04
CA MET A 1 75.40 5.26 16.01
C MET A 1 74.28 6.14 15.48
N GLN A 2 73.25 5.54 14.89
CA GLN A 2 72.16 6.28 14.22
C GLN A 2 71.27 6.97 15.27
N ASP A 3 70.86 8.20 14.96
CA ASP A 3 70.02 9.07 15.79
C ASP A 3 68.60 8.50 15.96
N HIS A 4 68.43 7.64 16.97
CA HIS A 4 67.11 7.16 17.39
C HIS A 4 66.25 8.26 18.04
N GLN A 5 66.75 9.49 18.15
CA GLN A 5 66.05 10.63 18.74
C GLN A 5 64.90 11.16 17.88
N HIS A 6 64.85 10.81 16.58
CA HIS A 6 63.81 11.30 15.66
C HIS A 6 62.72 10.27 15.29
N VAL A 7 62.78 9.03 15.80
CA VAL A 7 61.75 8.03 15.49
C VAL A 7 60.50 8.29 16.34
N PRO A 8 59.30 8.47 15.72
CA PRO A 8 58.05 8.69 16.45
C PRO A 8 57.68 7.49 17.31
N ILE A 9 56.97 7.75 18.40
CA ILE A 9 56.39 6.73 19.28
C ILE A 9 54.94 6.53 18.85
N ASP A 10 54.69 5.46 18.10
CA ASP A 10 53.34 5.12 17.67
C ASP A 10 52.71 4.14 18.68
N ILE A 11 51.52 4.49 19.17
CA ILE A 11 50.78 3.71 20.16
C ILE A 11 49.38 3.45 19.63
N GLN A 12 48.97 2.19 19.55
CA GLN A 12 47.59 1.87 19.22
C GLN A 12 46.68 2.28 20.38
N THR A 13 45.66 3.11 20.10
CA THR A 13 44.76 3.67 21.13
C THR A 13 44.16 2.59 22.01
N SER A 14 43.69 1.47 21.43
CA SER A 14 43.14 0.34 22.19
C SER A 14 44.11 -0.30 23.18
N LYS A 15 45.43 -0.14 22.98
CA LYS A 15 46.50 -0.68 23.85
C LYS A 15 47.16 0.41 24.71
N LEU A 16 46.64 1.64 24.70
CA LEU A 16 47.25 2.77 25.38
C LEU A 16 47.40 2.55 26.89
N LEU A 17 46.38 1.98 27.53
CA LEU A 17 46.42 1.68 28.96
C LEU A 17 47.49 0.63 29.29
N ASP A 18 47.54 -0.47 28.54
CA ASP A 18 48.56 -1.52 28.71
C ASP A 18 49.96 -0.95 28.50
N TRP A 19 50.13 -0.12 27.47
CA TRP A 19 51.40 0.54 27.14
C TRP A 19 51.91 1.43 28.29
N LEU A 20 51.00 2.16 28.97
CA LEU A 20 51.33 3.01 30.12
C LEU A 20 51.75 2.20 31.34
N VAL A 21 51.06 1.08 31.58
CA VAL A 21 51.37 0.17 32.70
C VAL A 21 52.69 -0.56 32.47
N ASP A 22 52.92 -1.13 31.28
CA ASP A 22 54.13 -1.87 30.93
C ASP A 22 55.40 -1.02 31.09
N ARG A 23 55.29 0.27 30.79
CA ARG A 23 56.39 1.24 30.91
C ARG A 23 56.48 1.90 32.29
N ARG A 24 55.65 1.46 33.24
CA ARG A 24 55.59 1.97 34.63
C ARG A 24 55.30 3.46 34.72
N HIS A 25 54.59 4.02 33.75
CA HIS A 25 54.10 5.41 33.85
C HIS A 25 52.97 5.51 34.86
N CYS A 26 52.23 4.42 35.07
CA CYS A 26 51.05 4.37 35.91
C CYS A 26 50.92 3.05 36.67
N ASN A 27 50.17 3.06 37.77
CA ASN A 27 49.88 1.89 38.59
C ASN A 27 48.57 1.20 38.15
N LEU A 28 48.51 -0.14 38.24
CA LEU A 28 47.31 -0.95 37.99
C LEU A 28 46.13 -0.64 38.94
N LYS A 29 46.38 -0.14 40.16
CA LYS A 29 45.35 0.18 41.17
C LYS A 29 44.74 1.57 41.02
N TRP A 30 44.64 2.09 39.79
CA TRP A 30 44.23 3.48 39.53
C TRP A 30 42.73 3.72 39.68
N GLN A 31 41.88 2.71 39.52
CA GLN A 31 40.42 2.88 39.49
C GLN A 31 39.86 3.41 40.82
N SER A 32 40.32 2.87 41.95
CA SER A 32 39.90 3.34 43.28
C SER A 32 40.40 4.76 43.59
N LEU A 33 41.59 5.12 43.07
CA LEU A 33 42.13 6.48 43.17
C LEU A 33 41.27 7.47 42.38
N VAL A 34 40.89 7.12 41.14
CA VAL A 34 40.00 7.94 40.31
C VAL A 34 38.63 8.11 40.97
N LEU A 35 38.05 7.05 41.57
CA LEU A 35 36.79 7.16 42.31
C LEU A 35 36.88 8.16 43.47
N THR A 36 37.96 8.09 44.26
CA THR A 36 38.19 9.02 45.37
C THR A 36 38.33 10.47 44.88
N ILE A 37 39.04 10.67 43.77
CA ILE A 37 39.20 11.98 43.14
C ILE A 37 37.85 12.49 42.63
N ARG A 38 37.01 11.62 42.06
CA ARG A 38 35.66 11.96 41.60
C ARG A 38 34.74 12.40 42.73
N GLU A 39 34.76 11.72 43.86
CA GLU A 39 34.00 12.15 45.04
C GLU A 39 34.42 13.54 45.52
N LYS A 40 35.73 13.83 45.55
CA LYS A 40 36.24 15.16 45.90
C LYS A 40 35.86 16.23 44.88
N ILE A 41 35.91 15.93 43.58
CA ILE A 41 35.46 16.85 42.53
C ILE A 41 33.98 17.18 42.72
N ASN A 42 33.13 16.17 42.95
CA ASN A 42 31.69 16.38 43.15
C ASN A 42 31.40 17.25 44.39
N ALA A 43 32.18 17.11 45.46
CA ALA A 43 32.09 17.97 46.64
C ALA A 43 32.56 19.40 46.35
N ALA A 44 33.71 19.56 45.69
CA ALA A 44 34.32 20.86 45.39
C ALA A 44 33.51 21.68 44.37
N ILE A 45 32.77 21.03 43.46
CA ILE A 45 31.88 21.70 42.49
C ILE A 45 30.71 22.43 43.17
N GLN A 46 30.29 21.99 44.36
CA GLN A 46 29.20 22.67 45.09
C GLN A 46 29.60 24.06 45.61
N ASP A 47 30.90 24.31 45.76
CA ASP A 47 31.44 25.60 46.20
C ASP A 47 32.22 26.27 45.05
N MET A 48 31.53 26.61 43.96
CA MET A 48 32.12 27.33 42.81
C MET A 48 31.67 28.80 42.76
N PRO A 49 32.57 29.74 42.40
CA PRO A 49 32.19 31.14 42.22
C PRO A 49 31.35 31.34 40.96
N GLU A 50 30.51 32.39 40.97
CA GLU A 50 29.75 32.84 39.80
C GLU A 50 30.67 33.45 38.75
N SER A 51 31.36 32.61 37.99
CA SER A 51 32.19 32.99 36.85
C SER A 51 31.68 32.30 35.59
N GLN A 52 31.45 33.08 34.54
CA GLN A 52 30.93 32.59 33.27
C GLN A 52 31.91 31.60 32.59
N GLU A 53 33.22 31.81 32.71
CA GLU A 53 34.24 30.90 32.19
C GLU A 53 34.25 29.55 32.94
N ILE A 54 34.08 29.60 34.26
CA ILE A 54 33.97 28.41 35.09
C ILE A 54 32.68 27.65 34.78
N ALA A 55 31.55 28.37 34.65
CA ALA A 55 30.27 27.77 34.28
C ALA A 55 30.35 27.07 32.92
N GLN A 56 31.05 27.66 31.93
CA GLN A 56 31.28 27.02 30.63
C GLN A 56 32.14 25.75 30.75
N LEU A 57 33.24 25.79 31.53
CA LEU A 57 34.10 24.61 31.76
C LEU A 57 33.33 23.45 32.43
N LEU A 58 32.40 23.78 33.33
CA LEU A 58 31.57 22.80 34.05
C LEU A 58 30.33 22.35 33.25
N SER A 59 29.98 23.04 32.16
CA SER A 59 28.78 22.72 31.39
C SER A 59 28.98 21.48 30.50
N GLY A 60 28.17 20.44 30.76
CA GLY A 60 28.01 19.27 29.89
C GLY A 60 29.25 18.38 29.69
N SER A 61 30.35 18.60 30.40
CA SER A 61 31.63 17.93 30.16
C SER A 61 32.06 17.02 31.32
N TYR A 62 32.76 15.93 31.01
CA TYR A 62 33.43 15.11 32.01
C TYR A 62 34.66 15.84 32.54
N ILE A 63 34.60 16.37 33.76
CA ILE A 63 35.64 17.24 34.35
C ILE A 63 36.89 16.43 34.69
N HIS A 64 37.88 16.35 33.83
CA HIS A 64 39.14 15.64 34.10
C HIS A 64 40.26 16.57 34.59
N TYR A 65 41.46 16.02 34.82
CA TYR A 65 42.65 16.72 35.32
C TYR A 65 42.93 18.10 34.69
N PHE A 66 42.98 18.21 33.36
CA PHE A 66 43.25 19.51 32.71
C PHE A 66 42.17 20.57 32.98
N HIS A 67 40.91 20.18 33.20
CA HIS A 67 39.88 21.10 33.66
C HIS A 67 40.15 21.56 35.09
N CYS A 68 40.60 20.65 35.96
CA CYS A 68 40.99 20.98 37.35
C CYS A 68 42.17 21.97 37.37
N LEU A 69 43.18 21.78 36.51
CA LEU A 69 44.29 22.73 36.35
C LEU A 69 43.79 24.12 35.93
N ARG A 70 42.89 24.18 34.94
CA ARG A 70 42.32 25.44 34.47
C ARG A 70 41.47 26.12 35.54
N ILE A 71 40.69 25.36 36.30
CA ILE A 71 39.92 25.88 37.44
C ILE A 71 40.87 26.48 38.49
N VAL A 72 41.93 25.77 38.87
CA VAL A 72 42.94 26.28 39.81
C VAL A 72 43.58 27.57 39.27
N GLU A 73 43.85 27.67 37.97
CA GLU A 73 44.39 28.88 37.35
C GLU A 73 43.41 30.07 37.42
N LEU A 74 42.13 29.85 37.11
CA LEU A 74 41.08 30.87 37.22
C LEU A 74 40.84 31.32 38.66
N LEU A 75 40.93 30.40 39.62
CA LEU A 75 40.83 30.71 41.04
C LEU A 75 42.01 31.57 41.52
N LYS A 76 43.23 31.40 40.97
CA LYS A 76 44.36 32.29 41.28
C LYS A 76 44.10 33.74 40.87
N GLY A 77 43.39 33.95 39.76
CA GLY A 77 43.04 35.29 39.26
C GLY A 77 41.92 35.95 40.07
N THR A 78 40.94 35.17 40.53
CA THR A 78 39.76 35.66 41.25
C THR A 78 39.96 35.79 42.76
N GLU A 79 40.86 34.99 43.37
CA GLU A 79 41.09 34.96 44.83
C GLU A 79 42.46 35.53 45.25
N ALA A 80 43.07 36.37 44.40
CA ALA A 80 44.41 36.93 44.58
C ALA A 80 44.64 37.67 45.92
N SER A 81 43.57 38.14 46.58
CA SER A 81 43.61 38.86 47.86
C SER A 81 43.66 37.98 49.11
N THR A 82 43.55 36.64 48.99
CA THR A 82 43.42 35.72 50.14
C THR A 82 44.70 34.96 50.50
N LYS A 83 45.89 35.48 50.16
CA LYS A 83 47.16 34.83 50.51
C LYS A 83 47.53 35.10 51.98
N ASN A 84 47.81 34.05 52.73
CA ASN A 84 48.38 34.13 54.08
C ASN A 84 49.82 34.66 54.06
N ILE A 85 50.35 35.08 55.21
CA ILE A 85 51.68 35.68 55.41
C ILE A 85 52.85 34.82 54.84
N PHE A 86 52.61 33.53 54.58
CA PHE A 86 53.56 32.59 53.93
C PHE A 86 53.33 32.36 52.43
N GLY A 87 52.53 33.20 51.77
CA GLY A 87 52.26 33.11 50.32
C GLY A 87 51.32 31.97 49.89
N ARG A 88 50.71 31.24 50.83
CA ARG A 88 49.73 30.17 50.57
C ARG A 88 48.31 30.74 50.52
N TYR A 89 47.50 30.30 49.55
CA TYR A 89 46.09 30.67 49.44
C TYR A 89 45.31 30.12 50.65
N SER A 90 44.43 30.93 51.23
CA SER A 90 43.72 30.59 52.49
C SER A 90 42.31 30.03 52.29
N SER A 91 41.67 30.29 51.15
CA SER A 91 40.32 29.83 50.83
C SER A 91 40.22 28.30 50.82
N GLN A 92 39.11 27.78 51.33
CA GLN A 92 38.85 26.33 51.37
C GLN A 92 38.73 25.76 49.94
N ARG A 93 37.97 26.44 49.08
CA ARG A 93 37.87 26.14 47.65
C ARG A 93 39.21 25.94 46.96
N MET A 94 40.14 26.89 47.09
CA MET A 94 41.46 26.77 46.46
C MET A 94 42.24 25.56 47.00
N LYS A 95 42.15 25.29 48.32
CA LYS A 95 42.78 24.11 48.93
C LYS A 95 42.18 22.81 48.38
N ASP A 96 40.87 22.75 48.24
CA ASP A 96 40.17 21.55 47.74
C ASP A 96 40.58 21.24 46.28
N TRP A 97 40.58 22.25 45.41
CA TRP A 97 41.01 22.08 44.02
C TRP A 97 42.52 21.80 43.88
N GLN A 98 43.37 22.38 44.74
CA GLN A 98 44.79 22.03 44.80
C GLN A 98 45.01 20.59 45.30
N GLU A 99 44.22 20.12 46.26
CA GLU A 99 44.27 18.73 46.75
C GLU A 99 43.86 17.76 45.64
N ILE A 100 42.78 18.06 44.90
CA ILE A 100 42.34 17.27 43.73
C ILE A 100 43.46 17.16 42.69
N VAL A 101 44.12 18.28 42.34
CA VAL A 101 45.26 18.28 41.41
C VAL A 101 46.41 17.43 41.95
N ALA A 102 46.76 17.57 43.24
CA ALA A 102 47.84 16.79 43.84
C ALA A 102 47.53 15.28 43.86
N LEU A 103 46.28 14.88 44.08
CA LEU A 103 45.85 13.48 44.01
C LEU A 103 45.94 12.93 42.59
N TYR A 104 45.60 13.74 41.59
CA TYR A 104 45.76 13.38 40.19
C TYR A 104 47.23 13.19 39.78
N GLU A 105 48.10 14.11 40.20
CA GLU A 105 49.55 14.07 39.91
C GLU A 105 50.25 12.90 40.62
N LYS A 106 49.75 12.52 41.80
CA LYS A 106 50.23 11.35 42.51
C LYS A 106 50.07 10.10 41.64
N ASP A 107 51.19 9.39 41.47
CA ASP A 107 51.30 8.17 40.66
C ASP A 107 50.83 8.33 39.19
N ASN A 108 50.80 9.57 38.68
CA ASN A 108 50.28 9.92 37.35
C ASN A 108 48.85 9.40 37.09
N THR A 109 48.00 9.42 38.11
CA THR A 109 46.61 8.91 38.03
C THR A 109 45.81 9.59 36.91
N TYR A 110 46.07 10.89 36.67
CA TYR A 110 45.44 11.63 35.58
C TYR A 110 45.65 11.00 34.20
N LEU A 111 46.86 10.51 33.92
CA LEU A 111 47.22 10.01 32.60
C LEU A 111 46.45 8.73 32.26
N VAL A 112 46.18 7.89 33.27
CA VAL A 112 45.36 6.67 33.10
C VAL A 112 43.90 7.01 32.89
N GLU A 113 43.34 7.94 33.67
CA GLU A 113 41.94 8.35 33.52
C GLU A 113 41.70 8.95 32.12
N LEU A 114 42.56 9.85 31.68
CA LEU A 114 42.47 10.46 30.35
C LEU A 114 42.61 9.43 29.24
N SER A 115 43.55 8.49 29.38
CA SER A 115 43.73 7.39 28.42
C SER A 115 42.53 6.46 28.38
N SER A 116 41.95 6.13 29.53
CA SER A 116 40.73 5.32 29.63
C SER A 116 39.53 6.02 29.01
N LEU A 117 39.39 7.33 29.24
CA LEU A 117 38.36 8.16 28.62
C LEU A 117 38.52 8.21 27.09
N LEU A 118 39.73 8.43 26.59
CA LEU A 118 40.02 8.43 25.16
C LEU A 118 39.65 7.08 24.51
N VAL A 119 40.10 5.97 25.12
CA VAL A 119 39.79 4.61 24.65
C VAL A 119 38.28 4.39 24.60
N ARG A 120 37.55 4.82 25.64
CA ARG A 120 36.09 4.68 25.68
C ARG A 120 35.41 5.47 24.56
N ASN A 121 35.82 6.73 24.37
CA ASN A 121 35.23 7.59 23.34
C ASN A 121 35.44 7.02 21.94
N VAL A 122 36.67 6.59 21.64
CA VAL A 122 37.06 6.07 20.31
C VAL A 122 36.41 4.71 20.01
N ASN A 123 36.36 3.81 21.00
CA ASN A 123 35.90 2.44 20.77
C ASN A 123 34.38 2.25 20.92
N TYR A 124 33.70 3.09 21.71
CA TYR A 124 32.30 2.87 22.06
C TYR A 124 31.40 4.08 21.77
N GLU A 125 31.69 5.26 22.33
CA GLU A 125 30.77 6.41 22.28
C GLU A 125 30.58 6.94 20.85
N ILE A 126 31.69 7.22 20.16
CA ILE A 126 31.66 7.75 18.79
C ILE A 126 31.05 6.73 17.82
N PRO A 127 31.47 5.45 17.81
CA PRO A 127 30.82 4.43 16.99
C PRO A 127 29.33 4.26 17.29
N SER A 128 28.93 4.33 18.56
CA SER A 128 27.52 4.22 18.97
C SER A 128 26.69 5.38 18.40
N LEU A 129 27.14 6.62 18.58
CA LEU A 129 26.46 7.80 18.02
C LEU A 129 26.42 7.78 16.49
N LYS A 130 27.53 7.44 15.82
CA LYS A 130 27.56 7.27 14.35
C LYS A 130 26.53 6.23 13.91
N LYS A 131 26.45 5.08 14.60
CA LYS A 131 25.47 4.03 14.30
C LYS A 131 24.02 4.50 14.50
N GLN A 132 23.75 5.28 15.55
CA GLN A 132 22.42 5.86 15.78
C GLN A 132 22.02 6.83 14.66
N ILE A 133 22.93 7.71 14.24
CA ILE A 133 22.72 8.63 13.11
C ILE A 133 22.47 7.85 11.82
N THR A 134 23.28 6.84 11.51
CA THR A 134 23.06 5.99 10.32
C THR A 134 21.71 5.29 10.37
N LYS A 135 21.26 4.82 11.55
CA LYS A 135 19.93 4.23 11.72
C LYS A 135 18.82 5.25 11.43
N CYS A 136 18.96 6.48 11.91
CA CYS A 136 17.99 7.55 11.61
C CYS A 136 17.92 7.83 10.11
N GLN A 137 19.06 7.88 9.42
CA GLN A 137 19.13 8.08 7.97
C GLN A 137 18.47 6.93 7.19
N GLN A 138 18.73 5.68 7.60
CA GLN A 138 18.08 4.50 7.00
C GLN A 138 16.56 4.53 7.19
N LEU A 139 16.09 4.88 8.39
CA LEU A 139 14.65 5.02 8.67
C LEU A 139 14.01 6.12 7.81
N GLN A 140 14.68 7.27 7.65
CA GLN A 140 14.20 8.34 6.78
C GLN A 140 14.04 7.89 5.33
N GLN A 141 15.02 7.15 4.79
CA GLN A 141 14.94 6.62 3.43
C GLN A 141 13.81 5.59 3.30
N GLU A 142 13.66 4.70 4.28
CA GLU A 142 12.59 3.70 4.31
C GLU A 142 11.20 4.36 4.37
N TYR A 143 11.02 5.37 5.22
CA TYR A 143 9.76 6.09 5.33
C TYR A 143 9.46 6.91 4.09
N SER A 144 10.46 7.54 3.46
CA SER A 144 10.30 8.22 2.17
C SER A 144 9.80 7.25 1.10
N ARG A 145 10.39 6.06 1.00
CA ARG A 145 9.94 5.04 0.04
C ARG A 145 8.51 4.58 0.32
N LYS A 146 8.19 4.30 1.60
CA LYS A 146 6.84 3.90 2.01
C LYS A 146 5.79 5.00 1.80
N GLU A 147 6.19 6.27 1.89
CA GLU A 147 5.32 7.40 1.56
C GLU A 147 4.96 7.38 0.07
N GLU A 148 5.95 7.24 -0.81
CA GLU A 148 5.73 7.15 -2.26
C GLU A 148 4.87 5.94 -2.64
N GLU A 149 5.17 4.77 -2.09
CA GLU A 149 4.38 3.54 -2.27
C GLU A 149 2.93 3.75 -1.81
N GLY A 150 2.72 4.34 -0.63
CA GLY A 150 1.40 4.64 -0.09
C GLY A 150 0.62 5.65 -0.93
N GLN A 151 1.30 6.68 -1.44
CA GLN A 151 0.71 7.69 -2.33
C GLN A 151 0.28 7.08 -3.66
N ALA A 152 1.15 6.28 -4.29
CA ALA A 152 0.86 5.61 -5.55
C ALA A 152 -0.32 4.63 -5.39
N GLY A 153 -0.29 3.79 -4.35
CA GLY A 153 -1.37 2.85 -4.07
C GLY A 153 -2.70 3.55 -3.75
N ALA A 154 -2.68 4.65 -3.00
CA ALA A 154 -3.90 5.44 -2.74
C ALA A 154 -4.50 6.01 -4.03
N ALA A 155 -3.65 6.52 -4.95
CA ALA A 155 -4.08 7.05 -6.23
C ALA A 155 -4.66 5.96 -7.14
N GLU A 156 -4.00 4.80 -7.22
CA GLU A 156 -4.46 3.65 -8.00
C GLU A 156 -5.85 3.16 -7.54
N MET A 157 -6.04 2.95 -6.23
CA MET A 157 -7.34 2.51 -5.70
C MET A 157 -8.45 3.53 -5.95
N LYS A 158 -8.10 4.82 -5.95
CA LYS A 158 -9.03 5.91 -6.27
C LYS A 158 -9.39 5.93 -7.76
N GLU A 159 -8.42 5.70 -8.64
CA GLU A 159 -8.64 5.57 -10.08
C GLU A 159 -9.53 4.36 -10.40
N GLN A 160 -9.23 3.19 -9.80
CA GLN A 160 -10.07 2.00 -9.93
C GLN A 160 -11.50 2.22 -9.45
N PHE A 161 -11.69 3.00 -8.37
CA PHE A 161 -13.02 3.40 -7.91
C PHE A 161 -13.78 4.21 -8.97
N TYR A 162 -13.18 5.28 -9.50
CA TYR A 162 -13.83 6.10 -10.51
C TYR A 162 -14.04 5.39 -11.84
N HIS A 163 -13.10 4.52 -12.23
CA HIS A 163 -13.26 3.67 -13.40
C HIS A 163 -14.48 2.76 -13.26
N SER A 164 -14.63 2.09 -12.11
CA SER A 164 -15.82 1.27 -11.86
C SER A 164 -17.10 2.11 -11.77
N CYS A 165 -17.08 3.29 -11.16
CA CYS A 165 -18.24 4.22 -11.18
C CYS A 165 -18.66 4.57 -12.61
N LYS A 166 -17.71 4.83 -13.50
CA LYS A 166 -17.96 5.11 -14.91
C LYS A 166 -18.60 3.93 -15.65
N GLN A 167 -18.22 2.69 -15.33
CA GLN A 167 -18.84 1.48 -15.91
C GLN A 167 -20.33 1.37 -15.58
N TYR A 168 -20.74 1.81 -14.39
CA TYR A 168 -22.15 1.90 -13.98
C TYR A 168 -22.85 3.18 -14.48
N GLY A 169 -22.10 4.15 -15.02
CA GLY A 169 -22.64 5.44 -15.46
C GLY A 169 -22.97 6.40 -14.31
N ILE A 170 -22.24 6.30 -13.20
CA ILE A 170 -22.42 7.12 -11.99
C ILE A 170 -21.17 7.96 -11.70
N THR A 171 -21.30 9.02 -10.89
CA THR A 171 -20.18 9.91 -10.52
C THR A 171 -19.41 9.40 -9.31
N GLY A 172 -20.08 8.68 -8.40
CA GLY A 172 -19.52 8.11 -7.18
C GLY A 172 -19.68 8.97 -5.93
N ASP A 173 -20.53 10.01 -5.94
CA ASP A 173 -20.74 10.89 -4.77
C ASP A 173 -21.60 10.19 -3.72
N ASN A 174 -22.75 9.64 -4.15
CA ASN A 174 -23.57 8.75 -3.34
C ASN A 174 -23.97 7.55 -4.17
N VAL A 175 -23.06 6.58 -4.24
CA VAL A 175 -23.17 5.36 -5.07
C VAL A 175 -24.56 4.72 -4.99
N ARG A 176 -25.08 4.48 -3.78
CA ARG A 176 -26.38 3.84 -3.60
C ARG A 176 -27.52 4.66 -4.21
N ARG A 177 -27.54 5.97 -3.95
CA ARG A 177 -28.58 6.88 -4.46
C ARG A 177 -28.49 7.03 -5.98
N GLU A 178 -27.28 7.10 -6.52
CA GLU A 178 -27.04 7.22 -7.96
C GLU A 178 -27.47 5.96 -8.70
N LEU A 179 -27.11 4.76 -8.21
CA LEU A 179 -27.55 3.49 -8.78
C LEU A 179 -29.08 3.38 -8.82
N LEU A 180 -29.77 3.73 -7.73
CA LEU A 180 -31.23 3.73 -7.69
C LEU A 180 -31.85 4.78 -8.60
N ALA A 181 -31.17 5.91 -8.83
CA ALA A 181 -31.64 6.95 -9.74
C ALA A 181 -31.58 6.51 -11.21
N LEU A 182 -30.64 5.65 -11.59
CA LEU A 182 -30.51 5.16 -12.97
C LEU A 182 -31.77 4.43 -13.47
N VAL A 183 -32.49 3.75 -12.58
CA VAL A 183 -33.71 3.00 -12.94
C VAL A 183 -34.90 3.92 -13.19
N LYS A 184 -34.84 5.21 -12.78
CA LYS A 184 -35.95 6.15 -13.01
C LYS A 184 -36.17 6.44 -14.50
N ASP A 185 -35.10 6.43 -15.28
CA ASP A 185 -35.16 6.70 -16.72
C ASP A 185 -35.37 5.41 -17.53
N LEU A 186 -35.25 4.23 -16.90
CA LEU A 186 -35.38 2.94 -17.56
C LEU A 186 -36.73 2.76 -18.29
N PRO A 187 -37.90 3.11 -17.72
CA PRO A 187 -39.18 2.98 -18.43
C PRO A 187 -39.22 3.78 -19.74
N SER A 188 -38.61 4.97 -19.77
CA SER A 188 -38.54 5.78 -21.00
C SER A 188 -37.64 5.14 -22.06
N GLN A 189 -36.49 4.57 -21.66
CA GLN A 189 -35.59 3.84 -22.56
C GLN A 189 -36.26 2.58 -23.12
N LEU A 190 -37.01 1.84 -22.28
CA LEU A 190 -37.76 0.66 -22.72
C LEU A 190 -38.91 1.04 -23.65
N ALA A 191 -39.58 2.18 -23.43
CA ALA A 191 -40.60 2.69 -24.34
C ALA A 191 -40.04 3.06 -25.71
N GLU A 192 -38.85 3.67 -25.77
CA GLU A 192 -38.14 3.95 -27.02
C GLU A 192 -37.75 2.66 -27.77
N ILE A 193 -37.29 1.64 -27.06
CA ILE A 193 -37.00 0.32 -27.63
C ILE A 193 -38.30 -0.33 -28.17
N GLY A 194 -39.38 -0.26 -27.41
CA GLY A 194 -40.70 -0.73 -27.85
C GLY A 194 -41.20 -0.01 -29.11
N ALA A 195 -40.98 1.31 -29.19
CA ALA A 195 -41.30 2.09 -30.40
C ALA A 195 -40.43 1.69 -31.60
N ALA A 196 -39.13 1.43 -31.39
CA ALA A 196 -38.27 0.93 -32.45
C ALA A 196 -38.71 -0.47 -32.93
N ALA A 197 -39.14 -1.34 -32.01
CA ALA A 197 -39.63 -2.69 -32.33
C ALA A 197 -40.86 -2.66 -33.24
N GLN A 198 -41.70 -1.60 -33.18
CA GLN A 198 -42.87 -1.46 -34.07
C GLN A 198 -42.49 -1.40 -35.56
N THR A 199 -41.25 -1.00 -35.88
CA THR A 199 -40.79 -0.95 -37.28
C THR A 199 -40.43 -2.32 -37.85
N LEU A 200 -40.36 -3.36 -37.01
CA LEU A 200 -40.01 -4.72 -37.41
C LEU A 200 -41.16 -5.48 -38.08
N GLY A 201 -42.34 -4.89 -38.21
CA GLY A 201 -43.52 -5.55 -38.77
C GLY A 201 -43.26 -6.23 -40.12
N GLU A 202 -42.57 -5.53 -41.03
CA GLU A 202 -42.26 -6.11 -42.34
C GLU A 202 -41.27 -7.29 -42.27
N ALA A 203 -40.30 -7.24 -41.35
CA ALA A 203 -39.37 -8.34 -41.12
C ALA A 203 -40.10 -9.58 -40.55
N ILE A 204 -41.05 -9.36 -39.64
CA ILE A 204 -41.89 -10.40 -39.06
C ILE A 204 -42.80 -11.01 -40.13
N ASP A 205 -43.47 -10.19 -40.95
CA ASP A 205 -44.33 -10.66 -42.04
C ASP A 205 -43.53 -11.50 -43.05
N LEU A 206 -42.29 -11.10 -43.33
CA LEU A 206 -41.36 -11.85 -44.18
C LEU A 206 -41.00 -13.21 -43.59
N TYR A 207 -40.65 -13.25 -42.31
CA TYR A 207 -40.35 -14.48 -41.59
C TYR A 207 -41.55 -15.43 -41.60
N GLN A 208 -42.74 -14.94 -41.22
CA GLN A 208 -43.97 -15.73 -41.21
C GLN A 208 -44.35 -16.25 -42.59
N ALA A 209 -44.26 -15.42 -43.63
CA ALA A 209 -44.52 -15.83 -45.01
C ALA A 209 -43.53 -16.90 -45.49
N CYS A 210 -42.25 -16.80 -45.11
CA CYS A 210 -41.26 -17.82 -45.41
C CYS A 210 -41.55 -19.13 -44.69
N VAL A 211 -41.85 -19.10 -43.39
CA VAL A 211 -42.19 -20.29 -42.61
C VAL A 211 -43.44 -20.96 -43.17
N GLY A 212 -44.50 -20.20 -43.45
CA GLY A 212 -45.73 -20.73 -44.07
C GLY A 212 -45.47 -21.33 -45.45
N PHE A 213 -44.68 -20.67 -46.30
CA PHE A 213 -44.36 -21.19 -47.64
C PHE A 213 -43.53 -22.48 -47.60
N VAL A 214 -42.53 -22.55 -46.71
CA VAL A 214 -41.62 -23.69 -46.62
C VAL A 214 -42.24 -24.86 -45.85
N CYS A 215 -43.04 -24.59 -44.82
CA CYS A 215 -43.58 -25.61 -43.93
C CYS A 215 -45.04 -26.01 -44.23
N GLU A 216 -45.85 -25.18 -44.88
CA GLU A 216 -47.28 -25.43 -45.14
C GLU A 216 -47.62 -25.61 -46.63
N SER A 217 -46.68 -26.11 -47.45
CA SER A 217 -46.98 -26.48 -48.85
C SER A 217 -48.17 -27.46 -48.88
N PRO A 218 -49.16 -27.29 -49.81
CA PRO A 218 -50.29 -28.18 -49.87
C PRO A 218 -49.80 -29.60 -50.15
N THR A 219 -50.33 -30.58 -49.41
CA THR A 219 -50.18 -32.01 -49.72
C THR A 219 -50.75 -32.26 -51.11
N GLU A 220 -49.91 -32.17 -52.13
CA GLU A 220 -50.16 -32.89 -53.37
C GLU A 220 -50.18 -34.37 -53.00
N GLN A 221 -51.29 -35.05 -53.31
CA GLN A 221 -51.38 -36.50 -53.23
C GLN A 221 -50.37 -37.08 -54.23
N VAL A 222 -49.16 -37.33 -53.76
CA VAL A 222 -48.18 -38.14 -54.49
C VAL A 222 -48.66 -39.58 -54.34
N GLU A 223 -49.10 -40.20 -55.43
CA GLU A 223 -49.24 -41.65 -55.49
C GLU A 223 -47.90 -42.26 -55.08
N GLU A 224 -47.95 -43.12 -54.06
CA GLU A 224 -46.79 -43.81 -53.48
C GLU A 224 -46.12 -44.73 -54.52
N ASP A 225 -45.20 -44.18 -55.31
CA ASP A 225 -44.07 -44.97 -55.79
C ASP A 225 -42.97 -44.88 -54.73
N ALA A 226 -43.03 -45.81 -53.78
CA ALA A 226 -42.07 -45.97 -52.71
C ALA A 226 -40.65 -46.14 -53.27
N ILE A 227 -39.80 -45.14 -53.05
CA ILE A 227 -38.35 -45.28 -53.22
C ILE A 227 -37.85 -46.08 -52.02
N ASP A 228 -37.50 -47.34 -52.27
CA ASP A 228 -36.88 -48.28 -51.33
C ASP A 228 -35.45 -47.85 -50.99
N TRP A 229 -35.27 -47.29 -49.80
CA TRP A 229 -33.98 -46.83 -49.28
C TRP A 229 -33.25 -47.86 -48.41
N GLY A 230 -33.51 -49.16 -48.58
CA GLY A 230 -32.62 -50.23 -48.09
C GLY A 230 -32.55 -50.41 -46.56
N ASP A 231 -32.86 -51.62 -46.12
CA ASP A 231 -32.71 -52.10 -44.74
C ASP A 231 -31.22 -52.13 -44.33
N PHE A 232 -30.75 -51.08 -43.65
CA PHE A 232 -29.48 -51.13 -42.92
C PHE A 232 -29.71 -51.84 -41.59
N GLY A 233 -29.41 -53.13 -41.61
CA GLY A 233 -29.55 -54.07 -40.52
C GLY A 233 -29.07 -53.56 -39.17
N VAL A 234 -29.98 -53.62 -38.21
CA VAL A 234 -29.72 -53.43 -36.78
C VAL A 234 -29.04 -54.68 -36.23
N GLU A 235 -27.72 -54.62 -36.06
CA GLU A 235 -27.02 -55.48 -35.09
C GLU A 235 -27.00 -54.77 -33.73
N VAL A 236 -27.79 -55.32 -32.82
CA VAL A 236 -27.85 -54.95 -31.41
C VAL A 236 -26.55 -55.38 -30.73
N ALA A 237 -25.73 -54.43 -30.31
CA ALA A 237 -24.70 -54.63 -29.29
C ALA A 237 -25.10 -53.93 -27.99
N SER A 238 -24.97 -54.69 -26.93
CA SER A 238 -25.47 -54.51 -25.57
C SER A 238 -24.87 -53.35 -24.75
N GLU A 239 -25.71 -52.86 -23.84
CA GLU A 239 -25.41 -52.36 -22.48
C GLU A 239 -24.24 -51.39 -22.26
N GLY A 240 -24.58 -50.18 -21.82
CA GLY A 240 -23.76 -49.41 -20.87
C GLY A 240 -23.55 -47.94 -21.23
N ALA A 241 -24.41 -47.07 -20.68
CA ALA A 241 -24.08 -45.78 -20.06
C ALA A 241 -25.30 -44.84 -20.15
N ASP A 242 -25.99 -44.72 -19.01
CA ASP A 242 -26.92 -43.62 -18.74
C ASP A 242 -26.12 -42.30 -18.77
N SER A 243 -26.39 -41.46 -19.76
CA SER A 243 -25.92 -40.07 -19.80
C SER A 243 -27.14 -39.18 -19.97
N GLY A 244 -27.98 -39.16 -18.94
CA GLY A 244 -28.94 -38.10 -18.73
C GLY A 244 -28.21 -36.76 -18.61
N ILE A 245 -28.22 -35.98 -19.69
CA ILE A 245 -27.85 -34.57 -19.67
C ILE A 245 -28.97 -33.84 -18.92
N SER A 246 -28.79 -33.71 -17.62
CA SER A 246 -29.54 -32.74 -16.82
C SER A 246 -29.16 -31.35 -17.31
N ALA A 247 -30.13 -30.65 -17.90
CA ALA A 247 -30.03 -29.23 -18.21
C ALA A 247 -29.95 -28.44 -16.90
N GLN A 248 -28.76 -28.39 -16.32
CA GLN A 248 -28.41 -27.38 -15.34
C GLN A 248 -28.28 -26.07 -16.11
N THR A 249 -29.17 -25.12 -15.83
CA THR A 249 -29.01 -23.73 -16.22
C THR A 249 -27.62 -23.28 -15.78
N ALA A 250 -26.69 -23.20 -16.72
CA ALA A 250 -25.39 -22.62 -16.52
C ALA A 250 -25.63 -21.19 -16.02
N GLY A 251 -25.39 -20.98 -14.72
CA GLY A 251 -25.25 -19.65 -14.16
C GLY A 251 -24.12 -18.99 -14.94
N ILE A 252 -24.49 -18.03 -15.80
CA ILE A 252 -23.54 -17.28 -16.59
C ILE A 252 -22.63 -16.54 -15.61
N ASP A 253 -21.37 -16.91 -15.61
CA ASP A 253 -20.29 -16.31 -14.84
C ASP A 253 -20.00 -14.92 -15.43
N TRP A 254 -20.58 -13.89 -14.80
CA TRP A 254 -20.38 -12.50 -15.19
C TRP A 254 -19.24 -11.89 -14.38
N ASP A 255 -18.04 -12.01 -14.93
CA ASP A 255 -16.80 -11.25 -14.68
C ASP A 255 -16.84 -10.29 -13.47
N ILE A 256 -16.89 -10.88 -12.28
CA ILE A 256 -16.24 -10.34 -11.09
C ILE A 256 -15.03 -11.23 -10.89
N SER A 257 -14.01 -11.06 -11.74
CA SER A 257 -12.70 -11.67 -11.52
C SER A 257 -12.13 -11.15 -10.19
N LEU A 258 -12.41 -11.88 -9.11
CA LEU A 258 -11.69 -11.80 -7.85
C LEU A 258 -10.33 -12.46 -8.06
N GLU A 259 -9.36 -11.70 -8.58
CA GLU A 259 -7.96 -12.07 -8.36
C GLU A 259 -7.62 -11.79 -6.90
N SER A 260 -7.85 -12.79 -6.05
CA SER A 260 -7.26 -12.84 -4.71
C SER A 260 -5.78 -13.17 -4.87
N ASP A 261 -4.94 -12.15 -5.01
CA ASP A 261 -3.49 -12.32 -4.99
C ASP A 261 -3.03 -12.50 -3.52
N SER A 262 -3.32 -13.67 -2.95
CA SER A 262 -2.84 -14.06 -1.63
C SER A 262 -1.41 -14.60 -1.75
N LYS A 263 -0.43 -13.72 -1.70
CA LYS A 263 0.91 -14.09 -1.23
C LYS A 263 0.91 -14.16 0.28
N GLU A 264 1.06 -15.38 0.79
CA GLU A 264 1.32 -15.66 2.20
C GLU A 264 2.52 -14.86 2.71
N ALA A 265 2.29 -14.07 3.75
CA ALA A 265 3.33 -13.66 4.70
C ALA A 265 2.70 -13.67 6.10
N GLY A 266 3.25 -14.53 6.96
CA GLY A 266 2.71 -14.99 8.23
C GLY A 266 2.23 -13.95 9.25
N GLY A 267 1.24 -14.39 10.04
CA GLY A 267 1.16 -14.12 11.48
C GLY A 267 0.21 -13.00 11.92
N ASP A 268 -1.07 -13.32 12.10
CA ASP A 268 -1.75 -13.28 13.41
C ASP A 268 -3.21 -13.71 13.21
N GLU A 269 -3.54 -14.87 13.78
CA GLU A 269 -4.86 -15.47 13.78
C GLU A 269 -5.75 -14.69 14.75
N ILE A 270 -6.60 -13.81 14.21
CA ILE A 270 -7.61 -13.10 15.00
C ILE A 270 -8.89 -13.94 15.02
N ASP A 271 -9.11 -14.57 16.17
CA ASP A 271 -10.32 -15.26 16.62
C ASP A 271 -11.50 -14.29 16.70
N TRP A 272 -12.45 -14.42 15.77
CA TRP A 272 -13.72 -13.69 15.81
C TRP A 272 -14.77 -14.56 16.50
N GLY A 273 -14.77 -14.46 17.83
CA GLY A 273 -15.75 -15.08 18.70
C GLY A 273 -17.19 -14.82 18.25
N ASP A 274 -17.87 -15.93 18.05
CA ASP A 274 -19.30 -16.11 17.86
C ASP A 274 -20.06 -15.63 19.11
N ASP A 275 -20.74 -14.49 19.03
CA ASP A 275 -21.95 -14.25 19.83
C ASP A 275 -22.82 -13.16 19.19
N ALA A 276 -23.70 -13.56 18.28
CA ALA A 276 -24.88 -12.77 17.92
C ALA A 276 -26.05 -13.73 17.70
N THR A 277 -26.63 -14.16 18.82
CA THR A 277 -27.97 -14.72 18.94
C THR A 277 -28.90 -14.37 17.77
N ALA A 278 -29.41 -15.42 17.12
CA ALA A 278 -30.37 -15.36 16.05
C ALA A 278 -31.61 -14.52 16.44
N LEU A 279 -31.62 -13.25 16.06
CA LEU A 279 -32.83 -12.45 15.99
C LEU A 279 -33.63 -12.92 14.77
N GLN A 280 -34.54 -13.85 15.02
CA GLN A 280 -35.62 -14.20 14.11
C GLN A 280 -36.48 -12.95 13.89
N ILE A 281 -36.18 -12.21 12.81
CA ILE A 281 -37.00 -11.10 12.33
C ILE A 281 -38.33 -11.72 11.86
N THR A 282 -39.31 -11.72 12.75
CA THR A 282 -40.71 -11.89 12.39
C THR A 282 -41.12 -10.63 11.64
N VAL A 283 -41.30 -10.77 10.32
CA VAL A 283 -41.95 -9.75 9.50
C VAL A 283 -43.39 -9.66 9.99
N LEU A 284 -43.66 -8.71 10.87
CA LEU A 284 -45.02 -8.25 11.12
C LEU A 284 -45.45 -7.50 9.86
N GLU A 285 -46.35 -8.12 9.09
CA GLU A 285 -47.13 -7.45 8.04
C GLU A 285 -47.92 -6.30 8.68
N ALA A 286 -47.27 -5.15 8.83
CA ALA A 286 -47.93 -3.91 9.14
C ALA A 286 -48.75 -3.51 7.90
N GLY A 287 -50.06 -3.64 8.03
CA GLY A 287 -51.03 -3.50 6.96
C GLY A 287 -50.88 -2.22 6.14
N THR A 288 -50.82 -2.41 4.83
CA THR A 288 -51.33 -1.45 3.85
C THR A 288 -52.41 -2.16 3.04
N GLN A 289 -53.67 -1.96 3.44
CA GLN A 289 -54.80 -2.14 2.53
C GLN A 289 -54.67 -1.07 1.43
N ALA A 290 -53.86 -1.35 0.41
CA ALA A 290 -53.91 -0.59 -0.84
C ALA A 290 -55.16 -1.05 -1.62
N PRO A 291 -55.81 -0.15 -2.36
CA PRO A 291 -57.06 -0.42 -3.07
C PRO A 291 -56.97 -1.65 -3.99
N GLU A 292 -58.06 -2.40 -4.07
CA GLU A 292 -58.23 -3.51 -5.03
C GLU A 292 -57.96 -3.00 -6.45
N GLY A 293 -57.09 -3.70 -7.19
CA GLY A 293 -56.76 -3.39 -8.60
C GLY A 293 -55.39 -2.73 -8.85
N VAL A 294 -54.57 -2.49 -7.83
CA VAL A 294 -53.18 -2.04 -8.03
C VAL A 294 -52.26 -3.25 -8.15
N ALA A 295 -51.61 -3.40 -9.31
CA ALA A 295 -50.64 -4.46 -9.57
C ALA A 295 -49.46 -4.41 -8.58
N ARG A 296 -49.01 -5.58 -8.10
CA ARG A 296 -47.93 -5.70 -7.09
C ARG A 296 -46.93 -6.77 -7.49
N GLY A 297 -45.67 -6.57 -7.09
CA GLY A 297 -44.61 -7.53 -7.35
C GLY A 297 -44.39 -7.71 -8.86
N PRO A 298 -44.31 -8.95 -9.38
CA PRO A 298 -44.09 -9.19 -10.81
C PRO A 298 -45.20 -8.61 -11.69
N ASP A 299 -46.44 -8.56 -11.20
CA ASP A 299 -47.59 -8.04 -11.94
C ASP A 299 -47.47 -6.53 -12.24
N ALA A 300 -46.61 -5.81 -11.51
CA ALA A 300 -46.36 -4.38 -11.73
C ALA A 300 -45.30 -4.11 -12.81
N LEU A 301 -44.59 -5.14 -13.28
CA LEU A 301 -43.53 -5.01 -14.28
C LEU A 301 -44.10 -5.04 -15.69
N THR A 302 -43.56 -4.19 -16.57
CA THR A 302 -43.87 -4.23 -18.01
C THR A 302 -43.19 -5.43 -18.70
N LEU A 303 -43.60 -5.72 -19.94
CA LEU A 303 -43.09 -6.87 -20.72
C LEU A 303 -41.55 -6.92 -20.84
N LEU A 304 -40.88 -5.77 -20.93
CA LEU A 304 -39.43 -5.71 -21.03
C LEU A 304 -38.72 -5.61 -19.67
N GLU A 305 -39.45 -5.32 -18.59
CA GLU A 305 -38.91 -5.34 -17.23
C GLU A 305 -38.95 -6.74 -16.62
N TYR A 306 -40.02 -7.48 -16.91
CA TYR A 306 -40.19 -8.86 -16.46
C TYR A 306 -39.16 -9.78 -17.16
N PRO A 307 -38.30 -10.50 -16.41
CA PRO A 307 -37.17 -11.22 -16.99
C PRO A 307 -37.52 -12.26 -18.05
N GLU A 308 -38.56 -13.04 -17.81
CA GLU A 308 -38.97 -14.16 -18.67
C GLU A 308 -39.45 -13.65 -20.03
N THR A 309 -40.35 -12.66 -20.04
CA THR A 309 -40.87 -12.07 -21.28
C THR A 309 -39.80 -11.26 -22.01
N ARG A 310 -38.90 -10.58 -21.28
CA ARG A 310 -37.76 -9.90 -21.89
C ARG A 310 -36.83 -10.89 -22.58
N ASN A 311 -36.48 -12.00 -21.93
CA ASN A 311 -35.58 -12.98 -22.51
C ASN A 311 -36.20 -13.63 -23.75
N GLN A 312 -37.48 -14.00 -23.68
CA GLN A 312 -38.22 -14.49 -24.84
C GLN A 312 -38.19 -13.48 -25.99
N PHE A 313 -38.44 -12.20 -25.72
CA PHE A 313 -38.38 -11.15 -26.74
C PHE A 313 -36.98 -11.03 -27.36
N ILE A 314 -35.92 -11.11 -26.56
CA ILE A 314 -34.53 -11.09 -27.06
C ILE A 314 -34.25 -12.32 -27.93
N ASP A 315 -34.69 -13.50 -27.52
CA ASP A 315 -34.50 -14.74 -28.26
C ASP A 315 -35.22 -14.69 -29.63
N GLU A 316 -36.47 -14.20 -29.66
CA GLU A 316 -37.24 -14.01 -30.90
C GLU A 316 -36.58 -12.99 -31.85
N LEU A 317 -35.99 -11.91 -31.30
CA LEU A 317 -35.24 -10.94 -32.10
C LEU A 317 -33.97 -11.53 -32.69
N MET A 318 -33.23 -12.33 -31.90
CA MET A 318 -32.02 -13.02 -32.36
C MET A 318 -32.34 -14.05 -33.43
N GLU A 319 -33.44 -14.78 -33.28
CA GLU A 319 -33.93 -15.71 -34.31
C GLU A 319 -34.22 -14.96 -35.62
N LEU A 320 -34.96 -13.86 -35.54
CA LEU A 320 -35.29 -13.04 -36.72
C LEU A 320 -34.04 -12.43 -37.36
N GLU A 321 -33.06 -12.00 -36.55
CA GLU A 321 -31.76 -11.50 -37.03
C GLU A 321 -31.02 -12.57 -37.83
N ILE A 322 -30.91 -13.78 -37.28
CA ILE A 322 -30.23 -14.91 -37.93
C ILE A 322 -30.92 -15.27 -39.25
N PHE A 323 -32.25 -15.36 -39.24
CA PHE A 323 -33.03 -15.64 -40.43
C PHE A 323 -32.79 -14.61 -41.55
N LEU A 324 -32.89 -13.31 -41.24
CA LEU A 324 -32.69 -12.26 -42.25
C LEU A 324 -31.23 -12.16 -42.69
N SER A 325 -30.27 -12.43 -41.80
CA SER A 325 -28.85 -12.47 -42.14
C SER A 325 -28.55 -13.59 -43.13
N GLN A 326 -29.10 -14.78 -42.88
CA GLN A 326 -29.00 -15.91 -43.78
C GLN A 326 -29.63 -15.58 -45.15
N ARG A 327 -30.82 -14.97 -45.15
CA ARG A 327 -31.48 -14.54 -46.40
C ARG A 327 -30.68 -13.51 -47.17
N ALA A 328 -30.04 -12.56 -46.49
CA ALA A 328 -29.19 -11.56 -47.14
C ALA A 328 -27.94 -12.18 -47.81
N VAL A 329 -27.42 -13.27 -47.24
CA VAL A 329 -26.31 -14.06 -47.82
C VAL A 329 -26.78 -14.86 -49.03
N GLU A 330 -27.91 -15.56 -48.93
CA GLU A 330 -28.52 -16.32 -50.04
C GLU A 330 -28.79 -15.44 -51.26
N MET A 331 -29.20 -14.18 -51.05
CA MET A 331 -29.37 -13.18 -52.12
C MET A 331 -28.06 -12.63 -52.72
N SER A 332 -26.91 -12.99 -52.16
CA SER A 332 -25.60 -12.52 -52.59
C SER A 332 -24.80 -13.53 -53.39
N GLU A 333 -25.09 -14.81 -53.21
CA GLU A 333 -24.61 -15.87 -54.09
C GLU A 333 -25.35 -15.73 -55.43
N GLU A 334 -24.64 -15.90 -56.55
CA GLU A 334 -25.25 -15.82 -57.89
C GLU A 334 -26.48 -16.72 -57.89
N ALA A 335 -27.67 -16.13 -58.07
CA ALA A 335 -28.95 -16.81 -57.95
C ALA A 335 -28.92 -18.12 -58.73
N ASP A 336 -28.66 -19.22 -58.02
CA ASP A 336 -28.63 -20.54 -58.62
C ASP A 336 -30.00 -20.69 -59.29
N ILE A 337 -30.05 -21.14 -60.53
CA ILE A 337 -31.28 -21.14 -61.35
C ILE A 337 -32.43 -21.88 -60.60
N LEU A 338 -32.06 -22.74 -59.66
CA LEU A 338 -32.89 -23.45 -58.70
C LEU A 338 -33.50 -22.57 -57.59
N SER A 339 -32.81 -21.54 -57.08
CA SER A 339 -33.36 -20.58 -56.10
C SER A 339 -34.46 -19.72 -56.72
N VAL A 340 -34.28 -19.31 -57.98
CA VAL A 340 -35.27 -18.54 -58.75
C VAL A 340 -36.50 -19.39 -59.08
N SER A 341 -36.36 -20.71 -59.25
CA SER A 341 -37.51 -21.60 -59.49
C SER A 341 -38.29 -21.93 -58.21
N GLN A 342 -37.61 -22.09 -57.07
CA GLN A 342 -38.22 -22.43 -55.78
C GLN A 342 -39.19 -21.36 -55.27
N PHE A 343 -38.92 -20.08 -55.51
CA PHE A 343 -39.78 -18.97 -55.05
C PHE A 343 -40.78 -18.47 -56.11
N GLN A 344 -40.96 -19.16 -57.25
CA GLN A 344 -41.94 -18.73 -58.27
C GLN A 344 -43.39 -18.79 -57.78
N LEU A 345 -43.69 -19.76 -56.91
CA LEU A 345 -45.00 -19.91 -56.26
C LEU A 345 -45.08 -19.20 -54.89
N ALA A 346 -44.01 -18.52 -54.50
CA ALA A 346 -43.97 -17.84 -53.22
C ALA A 346 -44.87 -16.59 -53.22
N PRO A 347 -45.42 -16.20 -52.06
CA PRO A 347 -46.18 -14.97 -51.92
C PRO A 347 -45.38 -13.73 -52.38
N ALA A 348 -46.07 -12.69 -52.86
CA ALA A 348 -45.46 -11.47 -53.39
C ALA A 348 -44.50 -10.78 -52.40
N ILE A 349 -44.77 -10.93 -51.10
CA ILE A 349 -43.90 -10.41 -50.04
C ILE A 349 -42.51 -11.05 -50.07
N LEU A 350 -42.36 -12.30 -50.53
CA LEU A 350 -41.07 -12.99 -50.65
C LEU A 350 -40.36 -12.68 -51.97
N GLN A 351 -41.12 -12.53 -53.06
CA GLN A 351 -40.56 -12.27 -54.39
C GLN A 351 -40.02 -10.84 -54.57
N GLY A 352 -40.63 -9.86 -53.90
CA GLY A 352 -40.31 -8.43 -54.05
C GLY A 352 -39.13 -7.93 -53.21
N GLN A 353 -38.30 -8.83 -52.68
CA GLN A 353 -37.24 -8.46 -51.73
C GLN A 353 -35.91 -8.17 -52.40
N THR A 354 -35.12 -7.33 -51.74
CA THR A 354 -33.76 -6.98 -52.20
C THR A 354 -32.77 -7.19 -51.08
N LYS A 355 -31.53 -7.53 -51.43
CA LYS A 355 -30.42 -7.65 -50.47
C LYS A 355 -30.27 -6.39 -49.61
N ALA A 356 -30.36 -5.20 -50.22
CA ALA A 356 -30.22 -3.93 -49.51
C ALA A 356 -31.26 -3.75 -48.40
N LYS A 357 -32.51 -4.16 -48.66
CA LYS A 357 -33.59 -4.09 -47.69
C LYS A 357 -33.41 -5.09 -46.54
N MET A 358 -32.95 -6.29 -46.85
CA MET A 358 -32.66 -7.33 -45.85
C MET A 358 -31.52 -6.93 -44.92
N VAL A 359 -30.44 -6.39 -45.49
CA VAL A 359 -29.33 -5.81 -44.72
C VAL A 359 -29.79 -4.65 -43.84
N ALA A 360 -30.70 -3.80 -44.32
CA ALA A 360 -31.26 -2.71 -43.52
C ALA A 360 -32.09 -3.24 -42.33
N MET A 361 -32.89 -4.30 -42.53
CA MET A 361 -33.66 -4.94 -41.45
C MET A 361 -32.75 -5.63 -40.43
N VAL A 362 -31.70 -6.35 -40.88
CA VAL A 362 -30.68 -6.93 -40.00
C VAL A 362 -30.00 -5.85 -39.16
N SER A 363 -29.60 -4.73 -39.77
CA SER A 363 -28.99 -3.62 -39.04
C SER A 363 -29.91 -3.02 -37.97
N ALA A 364 -31.22 -2.94 -38.25
CA ALA A 364 -32.21 -2.46 -37.28
C ALA A 364 -32.38 -3.45 -36.10
N LEU A 365 -32.40 -4.75 -36.39
CA LEU A 365 -32.45 -5.80 -35.35
C LEU A 365 -31.19 -5.80 -34.48
N GLN A 366 -30.01 -5.71 -35.09
CA GLN A 366 -28.74 -5.65 -34.37
C GLN A 366 -28.65 -4.43 -33.43
N ASP A 367 -29.12 -3.27 -33.86
CA ASP A 367 -29.21 -2.08 -33.00
C ASP A 367 -30.17 -2.34 -31.82
N LEU A 368 -31.34 -2.92 -32.06
CA LEU A 368 -32.33 -3.19 -31.03
C LEU A 368 -31.85 -4.23 -30.02
N ILE A 369 -31.28 -5.34 -30.49
CA ILE A 369 -30.64 -6.37 -29.66
C ILE A 369 -29.49 -5.73 -28.86
N GLY A 370 -28.65 -4.91 -29.49
CA GLY A 370 -27.55 -4.21 -28.83
C GLY A 370 -28.01 -3.30 -27.69
N ARG A 371 -29.13 -2.58 -27.87
CA ARG A 371 -29.72 -1.74 -26.82
C ARG A 371 -30.21 -2.57 -25.63
N LEU A 372 -30.88 -3.70 -25.86
CA LEU A 372 -31.40 -4.57 -24.81
C LEU A 372 -30.33 -5.41 -24.10
N THR A 373 -29.26 -5.76 -24.80
CA THR A 373 -28.22 -6.69 -24.31
C THR A 373 -26.93 -5.98 -23.87
N SER A 374 -26.85 -4.66 -23.97
CA SER A 374 -25.68 -3.90 -23.50
C SER A 374 -25.41 -4.15 -22.01
N LEU A 375 -24.12 -4.08 -21.62
CA LEU A 375 -23.70 -4.26 -20.22
C LEU A 375 -24.45 -3.29 -19.28
N ARG A 376 -24.61 -2.03 -19.71
CA ARG A 376 -25.36 -1.01 -18.96
C ARG A 376 -26.81 -1.43 -18.76
N MET A 377 -27.49 -1.89 -19.82
CA MET A 377 -28.89 -2.32 -19.73
C MET A 377 -29.05 -3.53 -18.81
N ARG A 378 -28.13 -4.50 -18.87
CA ARG A 378 -28.09 -5.64 -17.94
C ARG A 378 -27.95 -5.17 -16.48
N HIS A 379 -27.08 -4.21 -16.20
CA HIS A 379 -26.97 -3.64 -14.85
C HIS A 379 -28.26 -2.95 -14.41
N LEU A 380 -28.94 -2.21 -15.29
CA LEU A 380 -30.23 -1.59 -14.96
C LEU A 380 -31.29 -2.64 -14.57
N PHE A 381 -31.37 -3.74 -15.31
CA PHE A 381 -32.27 -4.84 -14.94
C PHE A 381 -31.90 -5.49 -13.61
N MET A 382 -30.61 -5.67 -13.32
CA MET A 382 -30.16 -6.21 -12.03
C MET A 382 -30.45 -5.27 -10.86
N ILE A 383 -30.31 -3.95 -11.06
CA ILE A 383 -30.66 -2.92 -10.07
C ILE A 383 -32.17 -2.93 -9.82
N LEU A 384 -32.99 -3.03 -10.87
CA LEU A 384 -34.45 -3.11 -10.76
C LEU A 384 -34.90 -4.39 -10.04
N ALA A 385 -34.31 -5.54 -10.38
CA ALA A 385 -34.74 -6.84 -9.88
C ALA A 385 -34.29 -7.13 -8.44
N SER A 386 -33.18 -6.57 -7.97
CA SER A 386 -32.58 -6.95 -6.69
C SER A 386 -31.99 -5.78 -5.91
N PRO A 387 -32.62 -5.37 -4.79
CA PRO A 387 -32.02 -4.41 -3.86
C PRO A 387 -30.67 -4.88 -3.30
N ARG A 388 -30.49 -6.20 -3.12
CA ARG A 388 -29.22 -6.79 -2.64
C ARG A 388 -28.08 -6.58 -3.64
N TYR A 389 -28.37 -6.55 -4.93
CA TYR A 389 -27.38 -6.22 -5.95
C TYR A 389 -26.86 -4.79 -5.76
N VAL A 390 -27.76 -3.83 -5.53
CA VAL A 390 -27.41 -2.43 -5.27
C VAL A 390 -26.52 -2.30 -4.03
N ASP A 391 -26.88 -2.98 -2.95
CA ASP A 391 -26.09 -2.93 -1.71
C ASP A 391 -24.70 -3.54 -1.92
N ARG A 392 -24.59 -4.68 -2.63
CA ARG A 392 -23.30 -5.32 -2.95
C ARG A 392 -22.39 -4.44 -3.81
N VAL A 393 -22.92 -3.85 -4.88
CA VAL A 393 -22.16 -2.93 -5.75
C VAL A 393 -21.74 -1.69 -4.97
N THR A 394 -22.63 -1.17 -4.12
CA THR A 394 -22.32 -0.05 -3.24
C THR A 394 -21.16 -0.37 -2.31
N GLU A 395 -21.20 -1.52 -1.64
CA GLU A 395 -20.15 -1.96 -0.73
C GLU A 395 -18.81 -2.16 -1.44
N LEU A 396 -18.82 -2.84 -2.60
CA LEU A 396 -17.63 -3.06 -3.42
C LEU A 396 -16.95 -1.73 -3.82
N LEU A 397 -17.73 -0.77 -4.30
CA LEU A 397 -17.21 0.55 -4.69
C LEU A 397 -16.71 1.33 -3.47
N GLN A 398 -17.46 1.32 -2.37
CA GLN A 398 -17.04 1.95 -1.13
C GLN A 398 -15.77 1.32 -0.54
N GLN A 399 -15.58 0.02 -0.68
CA GLN A 399 -14.37 -0.67 -0.22
C GLN A 399 -13.12 -0.14 -0.93
N LYS A 400 -13.17 0.03 -2.26
CA LYS A 400 -12.07 0.63 -3.04
C LYS A 400 -11.73 2.03 -2.55
N LEU A 401 -12.75 2.85 -2.30
CA LEU A 401 -12.56 4.20 -1.78
C LEU A 401 -11.98 4.21 -0.36
N LYS A 402 -12.47 3.32 0.52
CA LYS A 402 -11.94 3.15 1.89
C LYS A 402 -10.48 2.70 1.87
N GLN A 403 -10.11 1.78 0.99
CA GLN A 403 -8.73 1.33 0.83
C GLN A 403 -7.81 2.48 0.40
N SER A 404 -8.25 3.32 -0.56
CA SER A 404 -7.53 4.54 -0.94
C SER A 404 -7.31 5.49 0.24
N GLN A 405 -8.37 5.76 1.03
CA GLN A 405 -8.30 6.64 2.21
C GLN A 405 -7.36 6.08 3.29
N LEU A 406 -7.40 4.76 3.53
CA LEU A 406 -6.53 4.10 4.50
C LEU A 406 -5.05 4.19 4.08
N LEU A 407 -4.76 4.02 2.79
CA LEU A 407 -3.40 4.20 2.26
C LEU A 407 -2.94 5.65 2.39
N ALA A 408 -3.82 6.63 2.15
CA ALA A 408 -3.52 8.05 2.36
C ALA A 408 -3.21 8.37 3.84
N LEU A 409 -3.97 7.81 4.79
CA LEU A 409 -3.67 7.96 6.22
C LEU A 409 -2.36 7.29 6.61
N LYS A 410 -2.06 6.10 6.06
CA LYS A 410 -0.76 5.43 6.25
C LYS A 410 0.38 6.29 5.73
N LYS A 411 0.21 6.93 4.57
CA LYS A 411 1.18 7.89 4.02
C LYS A 411 1.46 9.02 5.00
N GLU A 412 0.42 9.68 5.51
CA GLU A 412 0.56 10.78 6.48
C GLU A 412 1.33 10.33 7.74
N LEU A 413 1.07 9.11 8.22
CA LEU A 413 1.84 8.52 9.32
C LEU A 413 3.32 8.31 8.97
N MET A 414 3.64 7.90 7.74
CA MET A 414 5.04 7.75 7.31
C MET A 414 5.76 9.10 7.26
N VAL A 415 5.09 10.16 6.82
CA VAL A 415 5.63 11.54 6.84
C VAL A 415 5.95 11.97 8.27
N GLN A 416 5.05 11.71 9.22
CA GLN A 416 5.29 12.02 10.64
C GLN A 416 6.51 11.26 11.18
N LYS A 417 6.60 9.95 10.92
CA LYS A 417 7.75 9.14 11.36
C LYS A 417 9.07 9.55 10.71
N GLN A 418 9.04 9.98 9.46
CA GLN A 418 10.20 10.54 8.78
C GLN A 418 10.68 11.82 9.50
N GLN A 419 9.75 12.70 9.86
CA GLN A 419 10.06 13.93 10.57
C GLN A 419 10.62 13.66 11.97
N GLU A 420 10.09 12.67 12.70
CA GLU A 420 10.62 12.22 13.99
C GLU A 420 12.07 11.73 13.86
N ALA A 421 12.36 10.88 12.87
CA ALA A 421 13.72 10.38 12.61
C ALA A 421 14.69 11.51 12.21
N LEU A 422 14.20 12.53 11.49
CA LEU A 422 14.99 13.71 11.13
C LEU A 422 15.31 14.58 12.35
N GLN A 423 14.34 14.77 13.25
CA GLN A 423 14.54 15.49 14.51
C GLN A 423 15.53 14.77 15.42
N GLU A 424 15.44 13.44 15.52
CA GLU A 424 16.40 12.64 16.28
C GLU A 424 17.83 12.79 15.73
N GLN A 425 18.00 12.73 14.40
CA GLN A 425 19.28 12.98 13.75
C GLN A 425 19.82 14.38 14.09
N ALA A 426 18.98 15.42 13.97
CA ALA A 426 19.38 16.81 14.25
C ALA A 426 19.82 17.04 15.70
N VAL A 427 19.36 16.22 16.65
CA VAL A 427 19.80 16.24 18.06
C VAL A 427 21.12 15.49 18.26
N LEU A 428 21.37 14.43 17.49
CA LEU A 428 22.55 13.57 17.64
C LEU A 428 23.79 14.12 16.94
N GLU A 429 23.65 14.73 15.77
CA GLU A 429 24.76 15.32 15.01
C GLU A 429 25.61 16.32 15.82
N PRO A 430 25.05 17.37 16.47
CA PRO A 430 25.85 18.31 17.24
C PRO A 430 26.54 17.66 18.45
N LYS A 431 25.94 16.60 19.03
CA LYS A 431 26.57 15.84 20.11
C LYS A 431 27.77 15.04 19.61
N LEU A 432 27.66 14.44 18.43
CA LEU A 432 28.77 13.74 17.79
C LEU A 432 29.91 14.71 17.46
N ASP A 433 29.61 15.88 16.88
CA ASP A 433 30.62 16.89 16.54
C ASP A 433 31.37 17.37 17.78
N LEU A 434 30.64 17.74 18.85
CA LEU A 434 31.25 18.13 20.11
C LEU A 434 32.11 17.01 20.71
N LEU A 435 31.63 15.76 20.67
CA LEU A 435 32.39 14.62 21.18
C LEU A 435 33.67 14.38 20.36
N LEU A 436 33.61 14.52 19.04
CA LEU A 436 34.77 14.41 18.16
C LEU A 436 35.81 15.49 18.46
N GLU A 437 35.38 16.74 18.62
CA GLU A 437 36.25 17.87 18.97
C GLU A 437 36.95 17.61 20.32
N LYS A 438 36.17 17.29 21.37
CA LYS A 438 36.70 17.01 22.71
C LYS A 438 37.63 15.80 22.74
N THR A 439 37.34 14.78 21.93
CA THR A 439 38.19 13.58 21.83
C THR A 439 39.51 13.88 21.12
N LYS A 440 39.51 14.76 20.09
CA LYS A 440 40.73 15.25 19.44
C LYS A 440 41.58 16.12 20.37
N GLU A 441 40.95 16.98 21.17
CA GLU A 441 41.63 17.74 22.21
C GLU A 441 42.30 16.81 23.23
N LEU A 442 41.55 15.82 23.72
CA LEU A 442 42.05 14.83 24.68
C LEU A 442 43.23 14.03 24.11
N GLN A 443 43.15 13.61 22.84
CA GLN A 443 44.24 12.91 22.14
C GLN A 443 45.53 13.76 22.15
N LYS A 444 45.44 15.03 21.74
CA LYS A 444 46.59 15.96 21.71
C LYS A 444 47.20 16.17 23.09
N LEU A 445 46.37 16.28 24.12
CA LEU A 445 46.83 16.45 25.50
C LEU A 445 47.62 15.23 26.00
N ILE A 446 47.16 14.02 25.68
CA ILE A 446 47.85 12.77 26.04
C ILE A 446 49.16 12.63 25.26
N GLU A 447 49.15 12.87 23.94
CA GLU A 447 50.35 12.82 23.09
C GLU A 447 51.42 13.81 23.58
N ALA A 448 51.03 15.03 23.94
CA ALA A 448 51.93 16.04 24.48
C ALA A 448 52.51 15.64 25.85
N ASP A 449 51.70 15.04 26.74
CA ASP A 449 52.18 14.57 28.05
C ASP A 449 53.20 13.43 27.89
N ILE A 450 52.89 12.44 27.06
CA ILE A 450 53.80 11.33 26.78
C ILE A 450 55.07 11.87 26.10
N SER A 451 54.95 12.76 25.12
CA SER A 451 56.11 13.35 24.42
C SER A 451 57.08 14.04 25.38
N LYS A 452 56.58 14.81 26.34
CA LYS A 452 57.40 15.46 27.38
C LYS A 452 58.19 14.44 28.20
N ARG A 453 57.62 13.28 28.51
CA ARG A 453 58.28 12.18 29.25
C ARG A 453 59.39 11.50 28.44
N TYR A 454 59.40 11.69 27.12
CA TYR A 454 60.39 11.14 26.19
C TYR A 454 61.23 12.22 25.51
N ASN A 455 61.61 13.28 26.25
CA ASN A 455 62.47 14.36 25.77
C ASN A 455 61.96 15.06 24.49
N GLY A 456 60.63 15.20 24.35
CA GLY A 456 60.02 15.88 23.20
C GLY A 456 59.93 15.04 21.93
N ARG A 457 60.14 13.72 22.01
CA ARG A 457 59.93 12.83 20.87
C ARG A 457 58.47 12.88 20.40
N PRO A 458 58.19 12.91 19.09
CA PRO A 458 56.82 12.85 18.58
C PRO A 458 56.11 11.57 19.03
N VAL A 459 54.84 11.69 19.43
CA VAL A 459 53.98 10.57 19.85
C VAL A 459 52.70 10.62 19.03
N ASN A 460 52.30 9.48 18.45
CA ASN A 460 51.04 9.37 17.70
C ASN A 460 50.16 8.28 18.31
N LEU A 461 48.92 8.64 18.65
CA LEU A 461 47.90 7.68 19.02
C LEU A 461 47.15 7.21 17.77
N MET A 462 47.45 5.97 17.36
CA MET A 462 46.94 5.34 16.14
C MET A 462 45.61 4.64 16.38
N GLY A 463 44.78 4.52 15.34
CA GLY A 463 43.48 3.83 15.41
C GLY A 463 42.33 4.69 15.92
N THR A 464 42.54 6.00 16.06
CA THR A 464 41.48 6.98 16.29
C THR A 464 40.82 7.32 14.95
N SER A 465 39.74 6.62 14.56
CA SER A 465 38.94 7.02 13.39
C SER A 465 38.05 8.24 13.72
N LEU A 466 38.71 9.34 14.07
CA LEU A 466 38.16 10.63 14.54
C LEU A 466 38.04 11.67 13.42
#